data_AF-A0A4U7ATQ4-F1
#
_entry.id   AF-A0A4U7ATQ4-F1
#
_cell.length_a   1.000
_cell.length_b   1.000
_cell.length_c   1.000
_cell.angle_alpha   90.00
_cell.angle_beta   90.00
_cell.angle_gamma   90.00
#
_symmetry.space_group_name_H-M   'P 1'
#
loop_
_entity.id
_entity.type
_entity.pdbx_description
1 polymer ?
#
loop_
_entity_poly.entity_id
_entity_poly.type
_entity_poly.pdbx_seq_one_letter_code
_entity_poly.pdbx_strand_id
1 'polypeptide(L)'
;MPLLADEQVSGSTPPKEIPLHDCKPLVNCVDAEEAKLVPVLLDDSDLLTWRPLQMRTWFPLINAAACIAIIGGIFSLLVGVGGDRTTMLTSQTAQILTRYTPTFIGTVTYLIFRSTVSDIFRILPFIRMADQRGRITQGASPQRSIGGSYFPFPFVEYRDSPLVKCTIQILLLITSFLTANKAMLLGSQKMPGETASWKISVHRSSAFYLIAAYCCMAIFYIATSIWLSGKSTGLKWDPASPLDHLALVINTNALPAIGALPLTYDRAHKHLENRGKWRIGYWQRTIEGESLATTVYGIGLLNPQE
;
A
#
# COMPACT_ATOMS: atom_id res chain seq x y z
N MET A 1 60.44 21.15 2.95
CA MET A 1 61.02 21.75 4.16
C MET A 1 59.87 22.20 5.06
N PRO A 2 59.91 22.01 6.38
CA PRO A 2 59.82 20.69 7.02
C PRO A 2 58.85 20.66 8.24
N LEU A 3 58.50 19.43 8.66
CA LEU A 3 58.41 18.87 10.02
C LEU A 3 57.63 19.57 11.18
N LEU A 4 57.11 18.66 12.03
CA LEU A 4 56.65 18.75 13.43
C LEU A 4 55.12 18.83 13.60
N ALA A 5 54.46 18.05 14.46
CA ALA A 5 54.86 17.01 15.42
C ALA A 5 53.59 16.17 15.71
N ASP A 6 53.68 14.84 15.82
CA ASP A 6 53.66 14.09 17.09
C ASP A 6 52.72 14.67 18.17
N GLU A 7 51.55 14.04 18.31
CA GLU A 7 50.79 14.09 19.57
C GLU A 7 50.52 12.64 20.02
N GLN A 8 51.23 12.26 21.09
CA GLN A 8 51.13 10.99 21.76
C GLN A 8 49.82 10.87 22.56
N VAL A 9 49.13 9.76 22.33
CA VAL A 9 48.60 8.81 23.32
C VAL A 9 48.36 9.36 24.73
N SER A 10 47.07 9.58 25.06
CA SER A 10 46.58 9.61 26.44
C SER A 10 45.51 8.53 26.60
N GLY A 11 45.67 7.72 27.65
CA GLY A 11 45.12 6.37 27.74
C GLY A 11 43.60 6.27 27.76
N SER A 12 43.06 5.46 26.86
CA SER A 12 41.70 4.93 26.98
C SER A 12 41.71 3.75 27.94
N THR A 13 41.20 3.98 29.16
CA THR A 13 40.73 2.90 30.04
C THR A 13 39.82 1.94 29.28
N PRO A 14 39.99 0.61 29.41
CA PRO A 14 39.08 -0.34 28.79
C PRO A 14 37.66 -0.08 29.31
N PRO A 15 36.62 -0.22 28.46
CA PRO A 15 35.26 -0.03 28.89
C PRO A 15 34.95 -1.04 29.99
N LYS A 16 34.56 -0.51 31.14
CA LYS A 16 34.04 -1.27 32.28
C LYS A 16 32.94 -2.18 31.74
N GLU A 17 33.17 -3.49 31.79
CA GLU A 17 32.17 -4.48 31.41
C GLU A 17 30.87 -4.15 32.15
N ILE A 18 29.86 -3.80 31.36
CA ILE A 18 28.51 -3.62 31.86
C ILE A 18 28.11 -4.98 32.43
N PRO A 19 27.81 -5.09 33.73
CA PRO A 19 27.38 -6.36 34.29
C PRO A 19 26.16 -6.82 33.50
N LEU A 20 26.28 -8.02 32.92
CA LEU A 20 25.26 -8.71 32.14
C LEU A 20 24.09 -9.00 33.08
N HIS A 21 23.27 -7.99 33.30
CA HIS A 21 22.08 -8.05 34.13
C HIS A 21 21.08 -8.92 33.38
N ASP A 22 21.02 -10.19 33.76
CA ASP A 22 19.85 -11.06 33.64
C ASP A 22 19.02 -10.81 32.36
N CYS A 23 19.66 -10.94 31.20
CA CYS A 23 18.95 -11.33 30.00
C CYS A 23 18.45 -12.75 30.27
N LYS A 24 17.29 -12.88 30.93
CA LYS A 24 16.45 -14.05 30.71
C LYS A 24 16.51 -14.29 29.20
N PRO A 25 16.93 -15.47 28.74
CA PRO A 25 16.94 -15.72 27.32
C PRO A 25 15.55 -15.35 26.80
N LEU A 26 15.44 -14.91 25.56
CA LEU A 26 14.17 -14.97 24.84
C LEU A 26 13.83 -16.47 24.70
N VAL A 27 13.47 -17.10 25.82
CA VAL A 27 13.34 -18.55 26.05
C VAL A 27 12.23 -19.14 25.19
N ASN A 28 11.32 -18.32 24.64
CA ASN A 28 10.20 -18.84 23.86
C ASN A 28 10.47 -18.99 22.35
N CYS A 29 11.65 -18.63 21.85
CA CYS A 29 11.96 -18.77 20.42
C CYS A 29 12.54 -20.15 20.06
N VAL A 30 13.09 -20.89 21.04
CA VAL A 30 13.73 -22.19 20.82
C VAL A 30 12.70 -23.31 20.66
N ASP A 31 11.56 -23.23 21.34
CA ASP A 31 10.50 -24.26 21.28
C ASP A 31 9.53 -24.09 20.10
N ALA A 32 9.83 -23.18 19.15
CA ALA A 32 8.99 -22.94 17.97
C ALA A 32 9.13 -24.07 16.93
N GLU A 33 10.22 -24.83 16.97
CA GLU A 33 10.51 -25.93 16.05
C GLU A 33 9.71 -27.20 16.37
N GLU A 34 9.38 -27.44 17.66
CA GLU A 34 8.65 -28.63 18.11
C GLU A 34 7.12 -28.43 18.21
N ALA A 35 6.64 -27.19 18.07
CA ALA A 35 5.24 -26.88 18.32
C ALA A 35 4.36 -27.14 17.09
N LYS A 36 3.57 -28.22 17.13
CA LYS A 36 2.55 -28.50 16.11
C LYS A 36 1.44 -27.46 16.18
N LEU A 37 1.32 -26.67 15.11
CA LEU A 37 0.25 -25.68 14.97
C LEU A 37 -0.94 -26.27 14.20
N VAL A 38 -2.11 -26.24 14.83
CA VAL A 38 -3.38 -26.62 14.19
C VAL A 38 -4.20 -25.36 13.93
N PRO A 39 -4.70 -25.14 12.70
CA PRO A 39 -5.50 -23.96 12.40
C PRO A 39 -6.83 -24.02 13.16
N VAL A 40 -7.17 -22.94 13.86
CA VAL A 40 -8.46 -22.82 14.56
C VAL A 40 -9.36 -21.90 13.74
N LEU A 41 -10.62 -22.32 13.58
CA LEU A 41 -11.68 -21.46 13.09
C LEU A 41 -12.30 -20.75 14.29
N LEU A 42 -12.22 -19.42 14.35
CA LEU A 42 -12.94 -18.67 15.38
C LEU A 42 -14.37 -18.38 14.96
N ASP A 43 -15.22 -18.24 15.96
CA ASP A 43 -16.60 -17.78 15.84
C ASP A 43 -16.64 -16.31 15.39
N ASP A 44 -17.74 -15.89 14.76
CA ASP A 44 -17.89 -14.62 14.02
C ASP A 44 -17.69 -13.34 14.88
N SER A 45 -17.54 -13.46 16.21
CA SER A 45 -17.32 -12.32 17.12
C SER A 45 -15.88 -11.80 17.15
N ASP A 46 -14.88 -12.59 16.73
CA ASP A 46 -13.45 -12.22 16.73
C ASP A 46 -12.89 -11.97 15.31
N LEU A 47 -13.71 -11.34 14.47
CA LEU A 47 -13.42 -11.10 13.06
C LEU A 47 -12.17 -10.22 12.86
N LEU A 48 -11.09 -10.87 12.44
CA LEU A 48 -9.80 -10.30 11.99
C LEU A 48 -9.94 -9.45 10.70
N THR A 49 -10.68 -8.36 10.78
CA THR A 49 -11.14 -7.58 9.62
C THR A 49 -10.53 -6.19 9.56
N TRP A 50 -9.41 -5.96 10.26
CA TRP A 50 -8.78 -4.66 10.25
C TRP A 50 -8.41 -4.23 8.83
N ARG A 51 -8.76 -3.00 8.45
CA ARG A 51 -8.47 -2.42 7.14
C ARG A 51 -7.99 -0.98 7.29
N PRO A 52 -6.98 -0.55 6.51
CA PRO A 52 -6.61 0.85 6.46
C PRO A 52 -7.80 1.67 5.94
N LEU A 53 -7.84 2.96 6.30
CA LEU A 53 -8.91 3.88 5.91
C LEU A 53 -9.20 3.81 4.40
N GLN A 54 -8.15 3.71 3.59
CA GLN A 54 -8.21 3.70 2.12
C GLN A 54 -8.88 2.44 1.55
N MET A 55 -8.93 1.35 2.32
CA MET A 55 -9.54 0.07 1.94
C MET A 55 -10.91 -0.18 2.60
N ARG A 56 -11.40 0.75 3.43
CA ARG A 56 -12.79 0.70 3.89
C ARG A 56 -13.69 0.96 2.70
N THR A 57 -14.70 0.12 2.46
CA THR A 57 -15.52 0.13 1.23
C THR A 57 -16.15 1.48 0.90
N TRP A 58 -16.49 2.29 1.90
CA TRP A 58 -17.04 3.63 1.69
C TRP A 58 -16.02 4.63 1.12
N PHE A 59 -14.74 4.52 1.47
CA PHE A 59 -13.71 5.47 1.03
C PHE A 59 -13.45 5.46 -0.49
N PRO A 60 -13.23 4.30 -1.16
CA PRO A 60 -13.11 4.27 -2.62
C PRO A 60 -14.42 4.67 -3.30
N LEU A 61 -15.60 4.42 -2.69
CA LEU A 61 -16.87 4.89 -3.23
C LEU A 61 -16.99 6.42 -3.22
N ILE A 62 -16.57 7.09 -2.14
CA ILE A 62 -16.52 8.56 -2.11
C ILE A 62 -15.55 9.09 -3.17
N ASN A 63 -14.37 8.48 -3.30
CA ASN A 63 -13.41 8.89 -4.33
C ASN A 63 -13.93 8.65 -5.76
N ALA A 64 -14.66 7.56 -5.99
CA ALA A 64 -15.33 7.30 -7.26
C ALA A 64 -16.40 8.36 -7.56
N ALA A 65 -17.22 8.70 -6.57
CA ALA A 65 -18.23 9.75 -6.69
C ALA A 65 -17.58 11.12 -6.98
N ALA A 66 -16.47 11.44 -6.32
CA ALA A 66 -15.69 12.66 -6.59
C ALA A 66 -15.13 12.67 -8.03
N CYS A 67 -14.63 11.54 -8.53
CA CYS A 67 -14.18 11.42 -9.93
C CYS A 67 -15.34 11.67 -10.91
N ILE A 68 -16.52 11.10 -10.66
CA ILE A 68 -17.72 11.30 -11.48
C ILE A 68 -18.17 12.77 -11.45
N ALA A 69 -18.15 13.41 -10.29
CA ALA A 69 -18.45 14.84 -10.16
C ALA A 69 -17.47 15.70 -10.97
N ILE A 70 -16.17 15.39 -10.95
CA ILE A 70 -15.15 16.08 -11.75
C ILE A 70 -15.41 15.87 -13.25
N ILE A 71 -15.74 14.65 -13.68
CA ILE A 71 -16.12 14.35 -15.08
C ILE A 71 -17.31 15.22 -15.49
N GLY A 72 -18.37 15.26 -14.67
CA GLY A 72 -19.55 16.10 -14.91
C GLY A 72 -19.20 17.59 -15.01
N GLY A 73 -18.30 18.07 -14.15
CA GLY A 73 -17.79 19.44 -14.21
C GLY A 73 -17.03 19.75 -15.50
N ILE A 74 -16.13 18.87 -15.93
CA ILE A 74 -15.39 19.03 -17.20
C ILE A 74 -16.34 18.98 -18.39
N PHE A 75 -17.31 18.07 -18.38
CA PHE A 75 -18.32 17.95 -19.44
C PHE A 75 -19.21 19.20 -19.51
N SER A 76 -19.65 19.72 -18.36
CA SER A 76 -20.40 20.98 -18.27
C SER A 76 -19.60 22.15 -18.84
N LEU A 77 -18.30 22.24 -18.55
CA LEU A 77 -17.41 23.24 -19.13
C LEU A 77 -17.29 23.10 -20.66
N LEU A 78 -17.18 21.87 -21.18
CA LEU A 78 -17.11 21.63 -22.62
C LEU A 78 -18.37 22.05 -23.36
N VAL A 79 -19.55 21.71 -22.82
CA VAL A 79 -20.84 22.06 -23.41
C VAL A 79 -21.13 23.55 -23.25
N GLY A 80 -20.84 24.12 -22.08
CA GLY A 80 -21.12 25.52 -21.77
C GLY A 80 -20.27 26.53 -22.56
N VAL A 81 -19.01 26.16 -22.87
CA VAL A 81 -18.09 27.01 -23.67
C VAL A 81 -18.24 26.76 -25.18
N GLY A 82 -18.92 25.69 -25.58
CA GLY A 82 -18.97 25.15 -26.95
C GLY A 82 -19.69 25.95 -28.05
N GLY A 83 -19.93 27.25 -27.88
CA GLY A 83 -20.67 28.06 -28.86
C GLY A 83 -20.30 29.54 -28.90
N ASP A 84 -19.01 29.90 -28.95
CA ASP A 84 -18.48 31.29 -29.00
C ASP A 84 -18.60 32.14 -27.72
N ARG A 85 -19.06 31.58 -26.60
CA ARG A 85 -19.15 32.31 -25.33
C ARG A 85 -17.89 32.13 -24.50
N THR A 86 -16.93 33.01 -24.74
CA THR A 86 -15.80 33.20 -23.84
C THR A 86 -16.32 33.89 -22.59
N THR A 87 -16.31 33.19 -21.46
CA THR A 87 -16.70 33.79 -20.20
C THR A 87 -15.65 34.83 -19.82
N MET A 88 -16.07 36.10 -19.83
CA MET A 88 -15.23 37.19 -19.38
C MET A 88 -15.19 37.14 -17.85
N LEU A 89 -14.01 36.89 -17.29
CA LEU A 89 -13.78 37.08 -15.87
C LEU A 89 -13.24 38.48 -15.65
N THR A 90 -14.05 39.32 -15.01
CA THR A 90 -13.67 40.70 -14.63
C THR A 90 -12.90 40.75 -13.30
N SER A 91 -12.87 39.64 -12.54
CA SER A 91 -12.22 39.57 -11.22
C SER A 91 -10.87 38.84 -11.26
N GLN A 92 -9.83 39.53 -10.81
CA GLN A 92 -8.46 38.99 -10.64
C GLN A 92 -8.43 37.78 -9.69
N THR A 93 -9.24 37.80 -8.63
CA THR A 93 -9.35 36.68 -7.68
C THR A 93 -9.90 35.43 -8.36
N ALA A 94 -10.93 35.59 -9.19
CA ALA A 94 -11.52 34.48 -9.92
C ALA A 94 -10.53 33.90 -10.95
N GLN A 95 -9.70 34.74 -11.59
CA GLN A 95 -8.63 34.27 -12.49
C GLN A 95 -7.60 33.40 -11.77
N ILE A 96 -7.10 33.84 -10.61
CA ILE A 96 -6.14 33.09 -9.79
C ILE A 96 -6.77 31.77 -9.37
N LEU A 97 -7.99 31.81 -8.83
CA LEU A 97 -8.70 30.62 -8.38
C LEU A 97 -8.91 29.61 -9.52
N THR A 98 -9.33 30.07 -10.69
CA THR A 98 -9.54 29.20 -11.86
C THR A 98 -8.24 28.58 -12.37
N ARG A 99 -7.08 29.24 -12.21
CA ARG A 99 -5.79 28.72 -12.64
C ARG A 99 -5.19 27.68 -11.68
N TYR A 100 -5.30 27.90 -10.37
CA TYR A 100 -4.64 27.04 -9.38
C TYR A 100 -5.52 25.91 -8.84
N THR A 101 -6.84 26.12 -8.76
CA THR A 101 -7.77 25.13 -8.20
C THR A 101 -7.74 23.79 -8.95
N PRO A 102 -7.76 23.76 -10.30
CA PRO A 102 -7.68 22.49 -11.03
C PRO A 102 -6.40 21.72 -10.73
N THR A 103 -5.25 22.41 -10.70
CA THR A 103 -3.95 21.82 -10.40
C THR A 103 -3.92 21.26 -8.97
N PHE A 104 -4.40 22.02 -7.99
CA PHE A 104 -4.50 21.57 -6.60
C PHE A 104 -5.37 20.32 -6.47
N ILE A 105 -6.57 20.33 -7.06
CA ILE A 105 -7.47 19.17 -7.09
C ILE A 105 -6.77 17.98 -7.75
N GLY A 106 -6.08 18.20 -8.88
CA GLY A 106 -5.33 17.16 -9.58
C GLY A 106 -4.26 16.51 -8.71
N THR A 107 -3.48 17.32 -8.01
CA THR A 107 -2.43 16.84 -7.09
C THR A 107 -3.01 16.05 -5.95
N VAL A 108 -4.07 16.54 -5.31
CA VAL A 108 -4.75 15.84 -4.22
C VAL A 108 -5.33 14.50 -4.69
N THR A 109 -6.05 14.48 -5.82
CA THR A 109 -6.60 13.24 -6.38
C THR A 109 -5.50 12.25 -6.77
N TYR A 110 -4.39 12.72 -7.35
CA TYR A 110 -3.25 11.89 -7.69
C TYR A 110 -2.60 11.26 -6.45
N LEU A 111 -2.37 12.05 -5.40
CA LEU A 111 -1.78 11.57 -4.15
C LEU A 111 -2.67 10.51 -3.48
N ILE A 112 -3.97 10.77 -3.40
CA ILE A 112 -4.95 9.81 -2.84
C ILE A 112 -4.97 8.52 -3.67
N PHE A 113 -4.93 8.62 -4.99
CA PHE A 113 -4.91 7.45 -5.86
C PHE A 113 -3.64 6.63 -5.66
N ARG A 114 -2.47 7.28 -5.67
CA ARG A 114 -1.18 6.63 -5.48
C ARG A 114 -1.10 5.96 -4.10
N SER A 115 -1.55 6.63 -3.05
CA SER A 115 -1.59 6.05 -1.71
C SER A 115 -2.51 4.83 -1.67
N THR A 116 -3.69 4.90 -2.30
CA THR A 116 -4.67 3.81 -2.31
C THR A 116 -4.10 2.57 -2.99
N VAL A 117 -3.46 2.75 -4.14
CA VAL A 117 -2.78 1.66 -4.87
C VAL A 117 -1.69 1.05 -3.99
N SER A 118 -0.86 1.88 -3.34
CA SER A 118 0.20 1.42 -2.45
C SER A 118 -0.33 0.60 -1.26
N ASP A 119 -1.39 1.09 -0.60
CA ASP A 119 -2.02 0.42 0.54
C ASP A 119 -2.65 -0.92 0.13
N ILE A 120 -3.32 -0.98 -1.04
CA ILE A 120 -3.85 -2.24 -1.57
C ILE A 120 -2.72 -3.26 -1.72
N PHE A 121 -1.60 -2.88 -2.34
CA PHE A 121 -0.47 -3.79 -2.53
C PHE A 121 0.22 -4.20 -1.23
N ARG A 122 0.20 -3.33 -0.20
CA ARG A 122 0.70 -3.66 1.14
C ARG A 122 -0.16 -4.73 1.81
N ILE A 123 -1.49 -4.61 1.70
CA ILE A 123 -2.43 -5.48 2.40
C ILE A 123 -2.80 -6.76 1.62
N LEU A 124 -2.65 -6.75 0.29
CA LEU A 124 -2.96 -7.87 -0.59
C LEU A 124 -2.37 -9.24 -0.18
N PRO A 125 -1.09 -9.36 0.24
CA PRO A 125 -0.57 -10.65 0.73
C PRO A 125 -1.34 -11.17 1.95
N PHE A 126 -1.73 -10.31 2.87
CA PHE A 126 -2.50 -10.71 4.06
C PHE A 126 -3.90 -11.19 3.71
N ILE A 127 -4.59 -10.51 2.78
CA ILE A 127 -5.90 -10.95 2.26
C ILE A 127 -5.80 -12.37 1.65
N ARG A 128 -4.69 -12.69 0.97
CA ARG A 128 -4.48 -14.03 0.38
C ARG A 128 -4.22 -15.10 1.44
N MET A 129 -3.51 -14.75 2.50
CA MET A 129 -3.20 -15.65 3.62
C MET A 129 -4.37 -15.80 4.60
N ALA A 130 -5.34 -14.90 4.58
CA ALA A 130 -6.44 -14.87 5.54
C ALA A 130 -7.57 -15.84 5.18
N ASP A 131 -8.20 -16.39 6.21
CA ASP A 131 -9.42 -17.18 6.07
C ASP A 131 -10.57 -16.31 5.53
N GLN A 132 -11.35 -16.86 4.61
CA GLN A 132 -12.42 -16.14 3.93
C GLN A 132 -13.77 -16.81 4.21
N ARG A 133 -14.76 -16.02 4.63
CA ARG A 133 -16.16 -16.46 4.84
C ARG A 133 -16.28 -17.69 5.76
N GLY A 134 -15.54 -17.69 6.87
CA GLY A 134 -15.57 -18.79 7.85
C GLY A 134 -14.99 -20.11 7.31
N ARG A 135 -14.17 -20.07 6.25
CA ARG A 135 -13.46 -21.24 5.74
C ARG A 135 -11.95 -21.07 5.92
N ILE A 136 -11.31 -22.11 6.45
CA ILE A 136 -9.86 -22.20 6.54
C ILE A 136 -9.29 -22.10 5.12
N THR A 137 -8.44 -21.09 4.89
CA THR A 137 -7.78 -20.92 3.60
C THR A 137 -6.81 -22.07 3.37
N GLN A 138 -6.58 -22.42 2.10
CA GLN A 138 -5.48 -23.33 1.75
C GLN A 138 -4.10 -22.69 1.95
N GLY A 139 -4.05 -21.42 2.37
CA GLY A 139 -2.84 -20.61 2.47
C GLY A 139 -2.41 -20.05 1.13
N ALA A 140 -1.51 -19.08 1.17
CA ALA A 140 -0.93 -18.42 0.01
C ALA A 140 0.53 -18.83 -0.16
N SER A 141 1.00 -18.84 -1.40
CA SER A 141 2.45 -18.89 -1.64
C SER A 141 3.08 -17.55 -1.26
N PRO A 142 4.31 -17.56 -0.72
CA PRO A 142 5.03 -16.33 -0.40
C PRO A 142 5.37 -15.64 -1.71
N GLN A 143 4.92 -14.40 -1.92
CA GLN A 143 5.08 -13.69 -3.20
C GLN A 143 5.88 -12.40 -3.11
N ARG A 144 6.18 -11.88 -1.92
CA ARG A 144 6.85 -10.59 -1.75
C ARG A 144 7.78 -10.60 -0.55
N SER A 145 8.93 -9.94 -0.65
CA SER A 145 9.74 -9.63 0.53
C SER A 145 9.09 -8.53 1.37
N ILE A 146 9.31 -8.56 2.68
CA ILE A 146 8.86 -7.48 3.60
C ILE A 146 9.43 -6.13 3.13
N GLY A 147 10.71 -6.09 2.72
CA GLY A 147 11.35 -4.88 2.17
C GLY A 147 10.72 -4.38 0.88
N GLY A 148 10.28 -5.28 0.00
CA GLY A 148 9.57 -4.93 -1.23
C GLY A 148 8.26 -4.19 -0.98
N SER A 149 7.59 -4.42 0.15
CA SER A 149 6.36 -3.71 0.55
C SER A 149 6.58 -2.24 0.92
N TYR A 150 7.81 -1.86 1.26
CA TYR A 150 8.17 -0.50 1.67
C TYR A 150 8.74 0.37 0.55
N PHE A 151 9.10 -0.22 -0.58
CA PHE A 151 9.59 0.56 -1.70
C PHE A 151 8.45 1.41 -2.30
N PRO A 152 8.67 2.73 -2.52
CA PRO A 152 7.67 3.67 -3.04
C PRO A 152 7.25 3.35 -4.49
N PHE A 153 7.95 2.38 -5.07
CA PHE A 153 7.74 1.82 -6.37
C PHE A 153 7.22 0.37 -6.16
N PRO A 154 5.90 0.09 -6.32
CA PRO A 154 5.33 -1.27 -6.29
C PRO A 154 5.76 -2.17 -7.47
N PHE A 155 6.89 -1.89 -8.13
CA PHE A 155 7.13 -2.21 -9.55
C PHE A 155 7.61 -3.64 -9.84
N VAL A 156 8.03 -4.45 -8.86
CA VAL A 156 8.94 -5.56 -9.22
C VAL A 156 8.39 -6.98 -8.95
N GLU A 157 7.60 -7.23 -7.93
CA GLU A 157 7.55 -8.62 -7.40
C GLU A 157 6.19 -9.35 -7.48
N TYR A 158 5.15 -8.76 -8.08
CA TYR A 158 3.83 -9.40 -8.02
C TYR A 158 3.72 -10.62 -8.94
N ARG A 159 3.78 -11.89 -8.53
CA ARG A 159 3.63 -13.03 -9.48
C ARG A 159 2.19 -13.24 -10.02
N ASP A 160 1.36 -12.20 -10.05
CA ASP A 160 0.07 -12.23 -10.75
C ASP A 160 0.26 -12.12 -12.27
N SER A 161 -0.80 -12.45 -13.00
CA SER A 161 -0.88 -12.34 -14.46
C SER A 161 -0.19 -11.06 -14.96
N PRO A 162 0.74 -11.16 -15.94
CA PRO A 162 1.50 -10.02 -16.46
C PRO A 162 0.58 -8.88 -16.95
N LEU A 163 -0.65 -9.22 -17.34
CA LEU A 163 -1.67 -8.26 -17.73
C LEU A 163 -2.08 -7.34 -16.59
N VAL A 164 -2.31 -7.86 -15.38
CA VAL A 164 -2.74 -7.04 -14.23
C VAL A 164 -1.65 -6.04 -13.84
N LYS A 165 -0.38 -6.48 -13.85
CA LYS A 165 0.75 -5.57 -13.64
C LYS A 165 0.78 -4.46 -14.68
N CYS A 166 0.72 -4.84 -15.96
CA CYS A 166 0.79 -3.92 -17.07
C CYS A 166 -0.35 -2.91 -16.99
N THR A 167 -1.57 -3.35 -16.72
CA THR A 167 -2.74 -2.48 -16.55
C THR A 167 -2.53 -1.47 -15.41
N ILE A 168 -2.06 -1.91 -14.24
CA ILE A 168 -1.85 -1.02 -13.09
C ILE A 168 -0.70 -0.03 -13.37
N GLN A 169 0.37 -0.47 -14.03
CA GLN A 169 1.48 0.40 -14.43
C GLN A 169 1.04 1.46 -15.44
N ILE A 170 0.29 1.06 -16.47
CA ILE A 170 -0.29 1.97 -17.44
C ILE A 170 -1.22 2.97 -16.73
N LEU A 171 -2.02 2.52 -15.77
CA LEU A 171 -2.91 3.39 -15.01
C LEU A 171 -2.12 4.39 -14.13
N LEU A 172 -1.04 3.97 -13.48
CA LEU A 172 -0.14 4.86 -12.73
C LEU A 172 0.58 5.87 -13.65
N LEU A 173 0.96 5.45 -14.85
CA LEU A 173 1.58 6.32 -15.84
C LEU A 173 0.58 7.38 -16.32
N ILE A 174 -0.63 6.97 -16.72
CA ILE A 174 -1.72 7.87 -17.13
C ILE A 174 -2.04 8.88 -16.01
N THR A 175 -2.17 8.42 -14.77
CA THR A 175 -2.48 9.31 -13.65
C THR A 175 -1.33 10.26 -13.29
N SER A 176 -0.08 9.92 -13.61
CA SER A 176 1.06 10.83 -13.40
C SER A 176 1.03 12.05 -14.33
N PHE A 177 0.42 11.93 -15.51
CA PHE A 177 0.19 13.06 -16.42
C PHE A 177 -1.09 13.86 -16.12
N LEU A 178 -1.88 13.44 -15.11
CA LEU A 178 -3.15 14.09 -14.76
C LEU A 178 -2.95 15.55 -14.33
N THR A 179 -1.93 15.82 -13.50
CA THR A 179 -1.62 17.16 -13.00
C THR A 179 -1.21 18.12 -14.12
N ALA A 180 -0.33 17.66 -15.02
CA ALA A 180 0.11 18.44 -16.18
C ALA A 180 -1.04 18.75 -17.15
N ASN A 181 -1.90 17.76 -17.45
CA ASN A 181 -3.05 17.96 -18.33
C ASN A 181 -4.09 18.92 -17.72
N LYS A 182 -4.28 18.91 -16.40
CA LYS A 182 -5.15 19.87 -15.72
C LYS A 182 -4.68 21.31 -15.83
N ALA A 183 -3.37 21.54 -15.75
CA ALA A 183 -2.81 22.87 -15.97
C ALA A 183 -3.06 23.36 -17.41
N MET A 184 -3.08 22.43 -18.37
CA MET A 184 -3.36 22.71 -19.79
C MET A 184 -4.85 22.88 -20.11
N LEU A 185 -5.76 22.45 -19.23
CA LEU A 185 -7.21 22.49 -19.48
C LEU A 185 -7.71 23.91 -19.73
N LEU A 186 -7.23 24.88 -18.95
CA LEU A 186 -7.70 26.26 -18.97
C LEU A 186 -6.60 27.18 -19.50
N GLY A 187 -6.79 27.68 -20.71
CA GLY A 187 -6.00 28.76 -21.27
C GLY A 187 -6.57 30.10 -20.82
N SER A 188 -5.73 31.02 -20.35
CA SER A 188 -6.11 32.40 -20.10
C SER A 188 -5.38 33.29 -21.09
N GLN A 189 -6.13 34.00 -21.93
CA GLN A 189 -5.58 35.00 -22.86
C GLN A 189 -6.12 36.39 -22.49
N LYS A 190 -5.22 37.37 -22.41
CA LYS A 190 -5.60 38.78 -22.25
C LYS A 190 -6.11 39.28 -23.59
N MET A 191 -7.29 39.88 -23.63
CA MET A 191 -7.76 40.51 -24.86
C MET A 191 -6.93 41.79 -25.13
N PRO A 192 -6.43 41.99 -26.36
CA PRO A 192 -5.78 43.24 -26.72
C PRO A 192 -6.84 44.34 -26.84
N GLY A 193 -6.74 45.38 -26.00
CA GLY A 193 -7.57 46.60 -26.09
C GLY A 193 -8.53 46.86 -24.93
N GLU A 194 -8.82 45.88 -24.07
CA GLU A 194 -9.59 46.08 -22.82
C GLU A 194 -8.68 45.94 -21.60
N THR A 195 -8.74 46.91 -20.69
CA THR A 195 -7.82 47.01 -19.55
C THR A 195 -8.05 45.97 -18.46
N ALA A 196 -9.14 45.18 -18.50
CA ALA A 196 -9.50 44.27 -17.41
C ALA A 196 -10.25 42.96 -17.80
N SER A 197 -10.41 42.62 -19.08
CA SER A 197 -11.13 41.41 -19.49
C SER A 197 -10.16 40.27 -19.85
N TRP A 198 -10.33 39.12 -19.19
CA TRP A 198 -9.61 37.88 -19.49
C TRP A 198 -10.54 36.89 -20.16
N LYS A 199 -10.07 36.32 -21.28
CA LYS A 199 -10.76 35.26 -22.02
C LYS A 199 -10.24 33.90 -21.56
N ILE A 200 -11.13 33.06 -21.04
CA ILE A 200 -10.83 31.68 -20.70
C ILE A 200 -11.22 30.79 -21.87
N SER A 201 -10.25 30.03 -22.39
CA SER A 201 -10.45 29.00 -23.39
C SER A 201 -10.25 27.61 -22.78
N VAL A 202 -11.11 26.66 -23.14
CA VAL A 202 -10.99 25.26 -22.72
C VAL A 202 -10.37 24.45 -23.86
N HIS A 203 -9.25 23.80 -23.60
CA HIS A 203 -8.61 22.93 -24.59
C HIS A 203 -9.36 21.59 -24.67
N ARG A 204 -10.02 21.34 -25.81
CA ARG A 204 -10.82 20.11 -26.03
C ARG A 204 -10.01 18.83 -25.87
N SER A 205 -8.78 18.78 -26.40
CA SER A 205 -7.90 17.61 -26.30
C SER A 205 -7.58 17.25 -24.85
N SER A 206 -7.20 18.24 -24.03
CA SER A 206 -6.95 18.06 -22.60
C SER A 206 -8.22 17.59 -21.87
N ALA A 207 -9.38 18.16 -22.20
CA ALA A 207 -10.64 17.79 -21.56
C ALA A 207 -11.01 16.32 -21.81
N PHE A 208 -10.88 15.83 -23.05
CA PHE A 208 -11.13 14.41 -23.36
C PHE A 208 -10.14 13.48 -22.65
N TYR A 209 -8.86 13.85 -22.60
CA TYR A 209 -7.85 13.09 -21.85
C TYR A 209 -8.21 13.00 -20.36
N LEU A 210 -8.59 14.12 -19.73
CA LEU A 210 -8.97 14.15 -18.33
C LEU A 210 -10.21 13.31 -18.06
N ILE A 211 -11.23 13.38 -18.92
CA ILE A 211 -12.42 12.53 -18.81
C ILE A 211 -12.01 11.05 -18.85
N ALA A 212 -11.20 10.65 -19.82
CA ALA A 212 -10.74 9.27 -19.94
C ALA A 212 -9.96 8.81 -18.69
N ALA A 213 -9.02 9.63 -18.21
CA ALA A 213 -8.23 9.30 -17.02
C ALA A 213 -9.10 9.17 -15.76
N TYR A 214 -10.05 10.10 -15.55
CA TYR A 214 -10.98 10.03 -14.43
C TYR A 214 -11.95 8.85 -14.53
N CYS A 215 -12.38 8.46 -15.73
CA CYS A 215 -13.16 7.25 -15.94
C CYS A 215 -12.37 6.01 -15.52
N CYS A 216 -11.10 5.89 -15.92
CA CYS A 216 -10.24 4.79 -15.50
C CYS A 216 -10.07 4.74 -13.98
N MET A 217 -9.86 5.89 -13.33
CA MET A 217 -9.78 5.98 -11.86
C MET A 217 -11.10 5.58 -11.17
N ALA A 218 -12.24 6.05 -11.68
CA ALA A 218 -13.55 5.70 -11.14
C ALA A 218 -13.82 4.18 -11.25
N ILE A 219 -13.53 3.59 -12.41
CA ILE A 219 -13.63 2.14 -12.63
C ILE A 219 -12.73 1.39 -11.64
N PHE A 220 -11.48 1.84 -11.47
CA PHE A 220 -10.56 1.22 -10.51
C PHE A 220 -11.09 1.27 -9.07
N TYR A 221 -11.61 2.41 -8.63
CA TYR A 221 -12.17 2.54 -7.28
C TYR A 221 -13.41 1.66 -7.08
N ILE A 222 -14.32 1.62 -8.06
CA ILE A 222 -15.51 0.77 -8.01
C ILE A 222 -15.11 -0.71 -7.99
N ALA A 223 -14.24 -1.13 -8.91
CA ALA A 223 -13.74 -2.51 -8.98
C ALA A 223 -13.05 -2.92 -7.67
N THR A 224 -12.22 -2.05 -7.11
CA THR A 224 -11.57 -2.27 -5.82
C THR A 224 -12.59 -2.40 -4.69
N SER A 225 -13.60 -1.53 -4.64
CA SER A 225 -14.64 -1.57 -3.60
C SER A 225 -15.43 -2.88 -3.66
N ILE A 226 -15.84 -3.29 -4.86
CA ILE A 226 -16.53 -4.57 -5.08
C ILE A 226 -15.61 -5.74 -4.68
N TRP A 227 -14.35 -5.71 -5.11
CA TRP A 227 -13.38 -6.77 -4.82
C TRP A 227 -13.07 -6.90 -3.32
N LEU A 228 -13.04 -5.79 -2.58
CA LEU A 228 -12.86 -5.76 -1.13
C LEU A 228 -14.13 -6.10 -0.35
N SER A 229 -15.30 -6.04 -1.00
CA SER A 229 -16.56 -6.35 -0.34
C SER A 229 -16.64 -7.84 -0.04
N GLY A 230 -16.73 -8.18 1.25
CA GLY A 230 -16.80 -9.57 1.71
C GLY A 230 -15.47 -10.33 1.82
N LYS A 231 -14.32 -9.64 1.75
CA LYS A 231 -13.00 -10.25 2.03
C LYS A 231 -12.49 -9.95 3.43
N SER A 232 -11.92 -10.92 4.12
CA SER A 232 -11.19 -10.69 5.37
C SER A 232 -9.71 -10.41 5.09
N THR A 233 -9.11 -9.52 5.86
CA THR A 233 -7.66 -9.24 5.81
C THR A 233 -6.86 -10.16 6.72
N GLY A 234 -7.50 -10.78 7.71
CA GLY A 234 -6.83 -11.63 8.71
C GLY A 234 -5.97 -10.84 9.69
N LEU A 235 -6.02 -9.51 9.65
CA LEU A 235 -5.20 -8.60 10.46
C LEU A 235 -5.99 -8.07 11.67
N LYS A 236 -5.31 -7.98 12.81
CA LYS A 236 -5.79 -7.27 14.02
C LYS A 236 -5.41 -5.79 14.02
N TRP A 237 -4.21 -5.48 13.52
CA TRP A 237 -3.62 -4.14 13.50
C TRP A 237 -2.97 -3.87 12.13
N ASP A 238 -2.58 -2.62 11.87
CA ASP A 238 -1.82 -2.25 10.67
C ASP A 238 -0.37 -2.68 10.83
N PRO A 239 0.17 -3.60 10.01
CA PRO A 239 1.59 -3.88 10.00
C PRO A 239 2.29 -2.77 9.21
N ALA A 240 2.52 -1.63 9.87
CA ALA A 240 3.20 -0.48 9.27
C ALA A 240 4.72 -0.59 9.40
N SER A 241 5.23 -1.22 10.47
CA SER A 241 6.66 -1.40 10.72
C SER A 241 7.14 -2.81 10.35
N PRO A 242 8.42 -2.99 9.96
CA PRO A 242 9.03 -4.31 9.87
C PRO A 242 8.94 -5.09 11.19
N LEU A 243 8.95 -4.40 12.34
CA LEU A 243 8.76 -5.02 13.65
C LEU A 243 7.35 -5.61 13.82
N ASP A 244 6.33 -4.98 13.23
CA ASP A 244 4.96 -5.51 13.27
C ASP A 244 4.85 -6.80 12.45
N HIS A 245 5.60 -6.89 11.35
CA HIS A 245 5.69 -8.10 10.55
C HIS A 245 6.41 -9.21 11.32
N LEU A 246 7.47 -8.89 12.07
CA LEU A 246 8.17 -9.83 12.94
C LEU A 246 7.25 -10.33 14.07
N ALA A 247 6.47 -9.43 14.68
CA ALA A 247 5.53 -9.77 15.74
C ALA A 247 4.47 -10.79 15.28
N LEU A 248 4.09 -10.78 13.99
CA LEU A 248 3.20 -11.78 13.41
C LEU A 248 3.85 -13.17 13.26
N VAL A 249 5.18 -13.27 13.26
CA VAL A 249 5.91 -14.52 13.02
C VAL A 249 6.55 -15.08 14.29
N ILE A 250 6.87 -14.23 15.28
CA ILE A 250 7.73 -14.62 16.41
C ILE A 250 7.21 -15.80 17.26
N ASN A 251 5.89 -16.00 17.30
CA ASN A 251 5.26 -17.07 18.09
C ASN A 251 4.70 -18.21 17.22
N THR A 252 5.14 -18.35 15.97
CA THR A 252 4.64 -19.35 15.03
C THR A 252 5.74 -20.23 14.47
N ASN A 253 5.36 -21.37 13.89
CA ASN A 253 6.25 -22.29 13.19
C ASN A 253 6.89 -21.69 11.91
N ALA A 254 6.52 -20.46 11.54
CA ALA A 254 7.12 -19.77 10.41
C ALA A 254 8.47 -19.11 10.75
N LEU A 255 8.77 -18.86 12.04
CA LEU A 255 10.00 -18.19 12.44
C LEU A 255 11.27 -18.95 12.03
N PRO A 256 11.40 -20.28 12.25
CA PRO A 256 12.58 -21.03 11.81
C PRO A 256 12.77 -21.00 10.29
N ALA A 257 11.66 -21.07 9.53
CA ALA A 257 11.69 -20.94 8.08
C ALA A 257 12.18 -19.56 7.62
N ILE A 258 11.94 -18.50 8.42
CA ILE A 258 12.46 -17.16 8.17
C ILE A 258 13.91 -16.99 8.64
N GLY A 259 14.31 -17.66 9.72
CA GLY A 259 15.70 -17.61 10.22
C GLY A 259 16.71 -18.23 9.26
N ALA A 260 16.29 -19.23 8.48
CA ALA A 260 17.15 -19.98 7.56
C ALA A 260 17.27 -19.39 6.14
N LEU A 261 16.79 -18.17 5.89
CA LEU A 261 16.84 -17.65 4.50
C LEU A 261 18.26 -17.36 4.02
N PRO A 262 18.57 -17.70 2.76
CA PRO A 262 19.78 -17.23 2.10
C PRO A 262 19.71 -15.71 1.86
N LEU A 263 20.87 -15.05 1.87
CA LEU A 263 21.00 -13.59 1.68
C LEU A 263 20.47 -13.07 0.33
N THR A 264 20.29 -13.95 -0.66
CA THR A 264 19.87 -13.58 -2.03
C THR A 264 18.37 -13.75 -2.22
N TYR A 265 17.67 -12.71 -2.70
CA TYR A 265 16.21 -12.68 -2.89
C TYR A 265 15.64 -13.88 -3.67
N ASP A 266 16.21 -14.23 -4.83
CA ASP A 266 15.69 -15.33 -5.66
C ASP A 266 15.79 -16.69 -4.97
N ARG A 267 16.87 -16.93 -4.22
CA ARG A 267 17.05 -18.16 -3.45
C ARG A 267 16.15 -18.17 -2.23
N ALA A 268 16.00 -17.01 -1.58
CA ALA A 268 15.13 -16.79 -0.44
C ALA A 268 13.67 -17.11 -0.80
N HIS A 269 13.18 -16.57 -1.92
CA HIS A 269 11.84 -16.84 -2.40
C HIS A 269 11.61 -18.32 -2.71
N LYS A 270 12.51 -18.96 -3.48
CA LYS A 270 12.41 -20.40 -3.77
C LYS A 270 12.45 -21.25 -2.50
N HIS A 271 13.27 -20.87 -1.53
CA HIS A 271 13.33 -21.55 -0.24
C HIS A 271 11.98 -21.47 0.49
N LEU A 272 11.36 -20.29 0.55
CA LEU A 272 10.05 -20.10 1.18
C LEU A 272 8.91 -20.79 0.42
N GLU A 273 8.97 -20.82 -0.92
CA GLU A 273 7.99 -21.52 -1.76
C GLU A 273 8.03 -23.03 -1.52
N ASN A 274 9.22 -23.59 -1.33
CA ASN A 274 9.40 -25.01 -1.04
C ASN A 274 8.94 -25.40 0.37
N ARG A 275 8.96 -24.48 1.34
CA ARG A 275 8.56 -24.76 2.74
C ARG A 275 7.06 -24.96 2.93
N GLY A 276 6.24 -24.52 1.98
CA GLY A 276 4.79 -24.76 2.00
C GLY A 276 3.95 -23.49 1.86
N LYS A 277 2.68 -23.61 2.23
CA LYS A 277 1.69 -22.52 2.10
C LYS A 277 1.56 -21.76 3.42
N TRP A 278 1.41 -20.45 3.31
CA TRP A 278 1.41 -19.52 4.44
C TRP A 278 -0.02 -19.08 4.74
N ARG A 279 -0.42 -19.12 6.01
CA ARG A 279 -1.75 -18.68 6.47
C ARG A 279 -1.58 -17.68 7.60
N ILE A 280 -2.45 -16.68 7.65
CA ILE A 280 -2.57 -15.75 8.79
C ILE A 280 -3.88 -16.03 9.51
N GLY A 281 -3.83 -16.10 10.83
CA GLY A 281 -5.01 -16.32 11.65
C GLY A 281 -4.65 -16.82 13.03
N TYR A 282 -5.61 -17.48 13.66
CA TYR A 282 -5.40 -18.14 14.94
C TYR A 282 -4.95 -19.58 14.75
N TRP A 283 -4.09 -20.00 15.67
CA TRP A 283 -3.45 -21.30 15.71
C TRP A 283 -3.55 -21.84 17.13
N GLN A 284 -3.80 -23.14 17.24
CA GLN A 284 -3.69 -23.87 18.48
C GLN A 284 -2.28 -24.45 18.54
N ARG A 285 -1.52 -24.02 19.55
CA ARG A 285 -0.18 -24.51 19.84
C ARG A 285 -0.30 -25.61 20.87
N THR A 286 0.15 -26.81 20.50
CA THR A 286 0.35 -27.92 21.44
C THR A 286 1.85 -28.11 21.59
N ILE A 287 2.34 -27.94 22.81
CA ILE A 287 3.74 -28.22 23.17
C ILE A 287 3.78 -29.61 23.77
N GLU A 288 4.70 -30.46 23.32
CA GLU A 288 4.85 -31.80 23.89
C GLU A 288 5.21 -31.69 25.38
N GLY A 289 4.34 -32.25 26.24
CA GLY A 289 4.48 -32.18 27.71
C GLY A 289 3.53 -31.21 28.42
N GLU A 290 2.86 -30.30 27.70
CA GLU A 290 1.78 -29.48 28.25
C GLU A 290 0.39 -30.01 27.84
N SER A 291 -0.50 -30.18 28.82
CA SER A 291 -1.88 -30.65 28.57
C SER A 291 -2.82 -29.56 28.07
N LEU A 292 -2.42 -28.28 28.16
CA LEU A 292 -3.23 -27.13 27.76
C LEU A 292 -2.74 -26.56 26.43
N ALA A 293 -3.60 -26.65 25.43
CA ALA A 293 -3.33 -26.06 24.14
C ALA A 293 -3.52 -24.53 24.20
N THR A 294 -2.48 -23.78 23.84
CA THR A 294 -2.48 -22.32 23.89
C THR A 294 -2.83 -21.74 22.53
N THR A 295 -3.79 -20.80 22.48
CA THR A 295 -4.16 -20.13 21.23
C THR A 295 -3.22 -18.96 20.93
N VAL A 296 -2.59 -18.99 19.76
CA VAL A 296 -1.65 -17.96 19.28
C VAL A 296 -2.19 -17.33 18.00
N TYR A 297 -1.94 -16.03 17.82
CA TYR A 297 -2.28 -15.30 16.59
C TYR A 297 -1.00 -14.97 15.81
N GLY A 298 -1.00 -15.25 14.50
CA GLY A 298 0.13 -14.94 13.65
C GLY A 298 0.09 -15.61 12.28
N ILE A 299 1.21 -15.50 11.56
CA ILE A 299 1.45 -16.13 10.27
C ILE A 299 2.11 -17.48 10.51
N GLY A 300 1.48 -18.57 10.09
CA GLY A 300 2.01 -19.93 10.21
C GLY A 300 2.06 -20.67 8.89
N LEU A 301 2.85 -21.75 8.85
CA LEU A 301 2.96 -22.68 7.73
C LEU A 301 1.90 -23.79 7.86
N LEU A 302 1.13 -24.00 6.80
CA LEU A 302 0.23 -25.13 6.64
C LEU A 302 1.03 -26.33 6.09
N ASN A 303 1.07 -27.42 6.85
CA ASN A 303 1.82 -28.65 6.52
C ASN A 303 3.29 -28.35 6.18
N PRO A 304 4.13 -27.98 7.17
CA PRO A 304 5.54 -27.77 6.92
C PRO A 304 6.15 -29.04 6.30
N GLN A 305 6.82 -28.89 5.16
CA GLN A 305 7.68 -29.95 4.63
C GLN A 305 8.99 -29.90 5.42
N GLU A 306 9.33 -31.03 6.07
CA GLU A 306 10.60 -31.21 6.79
C GLU A 306 11.81 -30.99 5.85
#